data_AF-A0A8S8Y8A8-F1
#
_entry.id   AF-A0A8S8Y8A8-F1
#
_cell.length_a   1.000
_cell.length_b   1.000
_cell.length_c   1.000
_cell.angle_alpha   90.00
_cell.angle_beta   90.00
_cell.angle_gamma   90.00
#
_symmetry.space_group_name_H-M   'P 1'
#
loop_
_entity.id
_entity.type
_entity.pdbx_description
1 polymer ?
#
loop_
_entity_poly.entity_id
_entity_poly.type
_entity_poly.pdbx_seq_one_letter_code
_entity_poly.pdbx_strand_id
1 'polypeptide(L)'
;MAKRTQKAGATARFGARYGVSVRRNAGSAMAKRSRKYTCPVCQYQKVERQSVGIWCCKKCGHTFAGGAWEPFTRASDANNRILRRSVDGATTADMAFIAQEAAMNYERELANRPSLEEEE
;
A
#
# COMPACT_ATOMS: atom_id res chain seq x y z
N MET A 1 -36.19 -6.61 -5.24
CA MET A 1 -36.14 -7.12 -3.85
C MET A 1 -36.41 -5.99 -2.88
N ALA A 2 -37.30 -6.17 -1.90
CA ALA A 2 -37.64 -5.14 -0.92
C ALA A 2 -36.55 -4.97 0.16
N LYS A 3 -36.37 -3.74 0.65
CA LYS A 3 -35.44 -3.42 1.75
C LYS A 3 -35.97 -4.01 3.06
N ARG A 4 -35.30 -5.04 3.60
CA ARG A 4 -35.74 -5.77 4.80
C ARG A 4 -35.41 -5.09 6.13
N THR A 5 -34.39 -4.22 6.18
CA THR A 5 -33.93 -3.58 7.42
C THR A 5 -33.72 -2.08 7.21
N GLN A 6 -34.10 -1.25 8.18
CA GLN A 6 -33.85 0.20 8.08
C GLN A 6 -32.37 0.55 8.30
N LYS A 7 -31.77 0.08 9.42
CA LYS A 7 -30.40 0.44 9.85
C LYS A 7 -29.43 -0.75 10.00
N ALA A 8 -29.94 -1.93 10.37
CA ALA A 8 -29.09 -3.05 10.79
C ALA A 8 -28.30 -3.72 9.63
N GLY A 9 -28.88 -3.82 8.42
CA GLY A 9 -28.21 -4.44 7.27
C GLY A 9 -27.68 -5.84 7.60
N ALA A 10 -26.44 -6.13 7.19
CA ALA A 10 -25.78 -7.41 7.42
C ALA A 10 -25.60 -7.79 8.91
N THR A 11 -25.63 -6.79 9.82
CA THR A 11 -25.50 -6.99 11.27
C THR A 11 -26.78 -7.51 11.93
N ALA A 12 -27.90 -7.52 11.20
CA ALA A 12 -29.18 -8.06 11.69
C ALA A 12 -29.08 -9.54 12.12
N ARG A 13 -28.11 -10.30 11.59
CA ARG A 13 -27.82 -11.68 12.01
C ARG A 13 -27.52 -11.83 13.50
N PHE A 14 -27.05 -10.76 14.15
CA PHE A 14 -26.72 -10.77 15.57
C PHE A 14 -27.93 -10.54 16.48
N GLY A 15 -29.09 -10.15 15.91
CA GLY A 15 -30.29 -9.82 16.67
C GLY A 15 -30.07 -8.66 17.65
N ALA A 16 -30.70 -8.75 18.82
CA ALA A 16 -30.59 -7.72 19.87
C ALA A 16 -29.26 -7.76 20.66
N ARG A 17 -28.45 -8.83 20.50
CA ARG A 17 -27.26 -9.10 21.32
C ARG A 17 -26.07 -8.17 21.03
N TYR A 18 -25.11 -8.11 21.95
CA TYR A 18 -23.78 -7.47 21.84
C TYR A 18 -23.73 -5.92 21.85
N GLY A 19 -24.88 -5.23 21.87
CA GLY A 19 -24.93 -3.77 21.89
C GLY A 19 -24.67 -3.09 20.53
N VAL A 20 -25.02 -1.80 20.43
CA VAL A 20 -25.04 -1.07 19.15
C VAL A 20 -23.64 -0.78 18.61
N SER A 21 -22.70 -0.37 19.47
CA SER A 21 -21.33 0.00 19.08
C SER A 21 -20.58 -1.16 18.44
N VAL A 22 -20.60 -2.33 19.09
CA VAL A 22 -19.95 -3.55 18.60
C VAL A 22 -20.55 -3.98 17.27
N ARG A 23 -21.89 -3.96 17.14
CA ARG A 23 -22.56 -4.31 15.87
C ARG A 23 -22.20 -3.34 14.75
N ARG A 24 -22.09 -2.03 15.02
CA ARG A 24 -21.66 -1.03 14.02
C ARG A 24 -20.24 -1.30 13.52
N ASN A 25 -19.31 -1.59 14.42
CA ASN A 25 -17.92 -1.92 14.07
C ASN A 25 -17.82 -3.24 13.28
N ALA A 26 -18.56 -4.27 13.70
CA ALA A 26 -18.65 -5.50 12.93
C ALA A 26 -19.26 -5.26 11.54
N GLY A 27 -20.28 -4.39 11.46
CA GLY A 27 -20.93 -4.00 10.21
C GLY A 27 -19.97 -3.39 9.20
N SER A 28 -19.12 -2.46 9.64
CA SER A 28 -18.13 -1.82 8.76
C SER A 28 -17.06 -2.82 8.28
N ALA A 29 -16.57 -3.70 9.16
CA ALA A 29 -15.64 -4.77 8.80
C ALA A 29 -16.25 -5.78 7.82
N MET A 30 -17.51 -6.19 8.03
CA MET A 30 -18.21 -7.11 7.13
C MET A 30 -18.49 -6.48 5.77
N ALA A 31 -18.86 -5.20 5.72
CA ALA A 31 -19.09 -4.49 4.47
C ALA A 31 -17.82 -4.46 3.61
N LYS A 32 -16.68 -4.12 4.23
CA LYS A 32 -15.35 -4.18 3.61
C LYS A 32 -15.04 -5.58 3.07
N ARG A 33 -15.17 -6.60 3.93
CA ARG A 33 -14.95 -8.01 3.54
C ARG A 33 -15.78 -8.45 2.33
N SER A 34 -17.06 -8.08 2.29
CA SER A 34 -18.00 -8.51 1.25
C SER A 34 -17.87 -7.74 -0.07
N ARG A 35 -17.15 -6.61 -0.06
CA ARG A 35 -16.97 -5.79 -1.25
C ARG A 35 -16.10 -6.54 -2.26
N LYS A 36 -16.43 -6.42 -3.55
CA LYS A 36 -15.54 -6.85 -4.63
C LYS A 36 -14.49 -5.78 -4.88
N TYR A 37 -13.24 -6.18 -5.01
CA TYR A 37 -12.12 -5.27 -5.26
C TYR A 37 -11.56 -5.43 -6.67
N THR A 38 -10.86 -4.40 -7.14
CA THR A 38 -10.17 -4.39 -8.42
C THR A 38 -8.91 -5.23 -8.36
N CYS A 39 -8.72 -6.10 -9.34
CA CYS A 39 -7.54 -6.94 -9.45
C CYS A 39 -6.33 -6.12 -9.93
N PRO A 40 -5.14 -6.27 -9.31
CA PRO A 40 -3.94 -5.56 -9.78
C PRO A 40 -3.46 -6.03 -11.16
N VAL A 41 -3.76 -7.28 -11.53
CA VAL A 41 -3.29 -7.89 -12.79
C VAL A 41 -4.26 -7.61 -13.94
N CYS A 42 -5.53 -8.00 -13.82
CA CYS A 42 -6.50 -7.87 -14.91
C CYS A 42 -7.38 -6.61 -14.82
N GLN A 43 -7.28 -5.82 -13.75
CA GLN A 43 -8.07 -4.60 -13.49
C GLN A 43 -9.60 -4.76 -13.45
N TYR A 44 -10.13 -5.99 -13.40
CA TYR A 44 -11.56 -6.22 -13.17
C TYR A 44 -11.90 -6.25 -11.68
N GLN A 45 -13.08 -5.74 -11.32
CA GLN A 45 -13.62 -5.76 -9.96
C GLN A 45 -14.23 -7.13 -9.60
N LYS A 46 -13.37 -8.16 -9.60
CA LYS A 46 -13.74 -9.57 -9.34
C LYS A 46 -12.86 -10.22 -8.27
N VAL A 47 -12.17 -9.43 -7.45
CA VAL A 47 -11.40 -9.94 -6.31
C VAL A 47 -12.33 -10.19 -5.14
N GLU A 48 -12.23 -11.40 -4.58
CA GLU A 48 -12.97 -11.86 -3.40
C GLU A 48 -11.99 -12.47 -2.38
N ARG A 49 -12.39 -12.45 -1.10
CA ARG A 49 -11.58 -12.99 0.00
C ARG A 49 -11.74 -14.50 0.06
N GLN A 50 -10.63 -15.24 0.01
CA GLN A 50 -10.63 -16.68 0.25
C GLN A 50 -10.52 -16.99 1.75
N SER A 51 -9.49 -16.46 2.40
CA SER A 51 -9.23 -16.64 3.84
C SER A 51 -8.73 -15.34 4.47
N VAL A 52 -8.34 -15.36 5.74
CA VAL A 52 -7.76 -14.16 6.39
C VAL A 52 -6.45 -13.82 5.69
N GLY A 53 -6.36 -12.62 5.11
CA GLY A 53 -5.14 -12.16 4.45
C GLY A 53 -4.89 -12.71 3.04
N ILE A 54 -5.72 -13.63 2.54
CA ILE A 54 -5.58 -14.19 1.18
C ILE A 54 -6.77 -13.77 0.31
N TRP A 55 -6.46 -13.15 -0.82
CA TRP A 55 -7.42 -12.63 -1.78
C TRP A 55 -7.21 -13.25 -3.16
N CYS A 56 -8.29 -13.48 -3.90
CA CYS A 56 -8.23 -14.11 -5.20
C CYS A 56 -9.15 -13.41 -6.20
N CYS A 57 -8.65 -13.21 -7.42
CA CYS A 57 -9.48 -12.76 -8.53
C CYS A 57 -10.18 -13.95 -9.19
N LYS A 58 -11.52 -13.96 -9.20
CA LYS A 58 -12.30 -14.97 -9.92
C LYS A 58 -12.17 -14.91 -11.44
N LYS A 59 -11.64 -13.82 -12.01
CA LYS A 59 -11.46 -13.68 -13.48
C LYS A 59 -10.19 -14.36 -13.97
N CYS A 60 -9.04 -13.98 -13.41
CA CYS A 60 -7.73 -14.44 -13.87
C CYS A 60 -7.07 -15.45 -12.94
N GLY A 61 -7.70 -15.82 -11.82
CA GLY A 61 -7.16 -16.79 -10.85
C GLY A 61 -6.02 -16.25 -9.97
N HIS A 62 -5.57 -15.02 -10.17
CA HIS A 62 -4.47 -14.44 -9.40
C HIS A 62 -4.81 -14.37 -7.91
N THR A 63 -4.00 -15.04 -7.10
CA THR A 63 -4.05 -15.06 -5.63
C THR A 63 -2.93 -14.20 -5.06
N PHE A 64 -3.24 -13.39 -4.06
CA PHE A 64 -2.26 -12.50 -3.45
C PHE A 64 -2.55 -12.28 -1.96
N ALA A 65 -1.50 -11.92 -1.23
CA ALA A 65 -1.58 -11.55 0.18
C ALA A 65 -2.08 -10.10 0.33
N GLY A 66 -2.90 -9.86 1.34
CA GLY A 66 -3.45 -8.54 1.65
C GLY A 66 -3.89 -8.44 3.11
N GLY A 67 -4.70 -7.43 3.42
CA GLY A 67 -5.24 -7.25 4.77
C GLY A 67 -6.32 -8.27 5.15
N ALA A 68 -6.67 -8.28 6.44
CA ALA A 68 -7.69 -9.18 6.98
C ALA A 68 -9.11 -8.89 6.44
N TRP A 69 -9.45 -7.61 6.27
CA TRP A 69 -10.78 -7.13 5.85
C TRP A 69 -10.78 -6.45 4.48
N GLU A 70 -9.64 -5.93 4.04
CA GLU A 70 -9.44 -5.24 2.76
C GLU A 70 -8.15 -5.76 2.13
N PRO A 71 -8.09 -6.01 0.81
CA PRO A 71 -6.87 -6.48 0.14
C PRO A 71 -5.74 -5.47 0.24
N PHE A 72 -6.05 -4.19 0.02
CA PHE A 72 -5.10 -3.08 0.12
C PHE A 72 -5.33 -2.35 1.44
N THR A 73 -4.32 -2.35 2.31
CA THR A 73 -4.36 -1.65 3.59
C THR A 73 -3.68 -0.29 3.48
N ARG A 74 -4.01 0.63 4.38
CA ARG A 74 -3.39 1.96 4.41
C ARG A 74 -1.86 1.90 4.56
N ALA A 75 -1.36 0.92 5.31
CA ALA A 75 0.07 0.67 5.46
C ALA A 75 0.67 0.10 4.16
N SER A 76 -0.01 -0.84 3.51
CA SER A 76 0.45 -1.39 2.23
C SER A 76 0.51 -0.31 1.15
N ASP A 77 -0.49 0.58 1.08
CA ASP A 77 -0.49 1.70 0.13
C ASP A 77 0.64 2.69 0.42
N ALA A 78 0.92 2.98 1.69
CA ALA A 78 2.05 3.84 2.08
C ALA A 78 3.41 3.20 1.71
N ASN A 79 3.58 1.91 2.01
CA ASN A 79 4.79 1.16 1.67
C ASN A 79 5.00 1.11 0.15
N ASN A 80 3.93 0.88 -0.62
CA ASN A 80 4.01 0.89 -2.08
C ASN A 80 4.45 2.26 -2.64
N ARG A 81 4.09 3.38 -2.01
CA ARG A 81 4.58 4.70 -2.40
C ARG A 81 6.07 4.89 -2.10
N ILE A 82 6.52 4.44 -0.92
CA ILE A 82 7.94 4.49 -0.54
C ILE A 82 8.76 3.62 -1.48
N LEU A 83 8.31 2.39 -1.75
CA LEU A 83 8.98 1.46 -2.65
C LEU A 83 9.07 2.01 -4.07
N ARG A 84 7.99 2.61 -4.60
CA ARG A 84 8.06 3.29 -5.90
C ARG A 84 9.11 4.39 -5.91
N ARG A 85 9.12 5.25 -4.88
CA ARG A 85 10.14 6.30 -4.75
C ARG A 85 11.57 5.75 -4.65
N SER A 86 11.78 4.61 -4.01
CA SER A 86 13.10 4.00 -3.90
C SER A 86 13.54 3.26 -5.16
N VAL A 87 12.62 2.63 -5.88
CA VAL A 87 12.90 1.82 -7.08
C VAL A 87 13.02 2.71 -8.32
N ASP A 88 12.10 3.65 -8.50
CA ASP A 88 12.13 4.62 -9.60
C ASP A 88 13.20 5.71 -9.38
N GLY A 89 13.83 5.71 -8.21
CA GLY A 89 14.73 6.75 -7.74
C GLY A 89 13.97 8.04 -7.40
N ALA A 90 14.53 8.82 -6.48
CA ALA A 90 14.33 10.26 -6.54
C ALA A 90 14.63 10.66 -8.00
N THR A 91 13.74 11.45 -8.62
CA THR A 91 13.65 11.72 -10.06
C THR A 91 15.00 11.86 -10.80
N THR A 92 15.03 11.74 -12.13
CA THR A 92 16.25 12.00 -12.94
C THR A 92 16.99 13.29 -12.55
N ALA A 93 16.27 14.29 -12.05
CA ALA A 93 16.82 15.53 -11.48
C ALA A 93 17.65 15.30 -10.20
N ASP A 94 17.24 14.41 -9.31
CA ASP A 94 17.94 14.09 -8.06
C ASP A 94 19.23 13.29 -8.33
N MET A 95 19.21 12.36 -9.29
CA MET A 95 20.41 11.66 -9.72
C MET A 95 21.45 12.61 -10.36
N ALA A 96 20.99 13.60 -11.15
CA ALA A 96 21.86 14.62 -11.73
C ALA A 96 22.44 15.56 -10.67
N PHE A 97 21.65 15.93 -9.67
CA PHE A 97 22.09 16.77 -8.55
C PHE A 97 23.13 16.04 -7.67
N ILE A 98 22.89 14.77 -7.34
CA ILE A 98 23.85 13.93 -6.59
C ILE A 98 25.16 13.78 -7.37
N ALA A 99 25.09 13.58 -8.69
CA ALA A 99 26.28 13.50 -9.53
C ALA A 99 27.05 14.84 -9.61
N GLN A 100 26.34 15.97 -9.69
CA GLN A 100 26.96 17.31 -9.66
C GLN A 100 27.62 17.61 -8.31
N GLU A 101 26.96 17.28 -7.20
CA GLU A 101 27.49 17.49 -5.85
C GLU A 101 28.74 16.62 -5.61
N ALA A 102 28.71 15.36 -6.05
CA ALA A 102 29.86 14.47 -6.00
C ALA A 102 31.04 15.00 -6.83
N ALA A 103 30.79 15.51 -8.04
CA ALA A 103 31.84 16.12 -8.87
C ALA A 103 32.46 17.38 -8.22
N MET A 104 31.63 18.25 -7.64
CA MET A 104 32.10 19.45 -6.94
C MET A 104 32.95 19.13 -5.70
N ASN A 105 32.61 18.07 -4.97
CA ASN A 105 33.38 17.65 -3.79
C ASN A 105 34.72 17.04 -4.19
N TYR A 106 34.78 16.26 -5.27
CA TYR A 106 36.03 15.72 -5.80
C TYR A 106 37.01 16.83 -6.21
N GLU A 107 36.54 17.87 -6.90
CA GLU A 107 37.38 19.03 -7.25
C GLU A 107 37.90 19.78 -6.02
N ARG A 108 37.07 19.94 -4.98
CA ARG A 108 37.49 20.53 -3.70
C ARG A 108 38.55 19.69 -3.00
N GLU A 109 38.40 18.37 -3.00
CA GLU A 109 39.39 17.44 -2.42
C GLU A 109 40.72 17.50 -3.18
N LEU A 110 40.68 17.58 -4.52
CA LEU A 110 41.87 17.73 -5.34
C LEU A 110 42.59 19.05 -5.07
N ALA A 111 41.85 20.15 -4.95
CA ALA A 111 42.40 21.46 -4.62
C ALA A 111 43.00 21.53 -3.21
N ASN A 112 42.44 20.77 -2.27
CA ASN A 112 42.94 20.66 -0.89
C ASN A 112 44.03 19.60 -0.72
N ARG A 113 44.39 18.86 -1.79
CA ARG A 113 45.45 17.86 -1.72
C ARG A 113 46.79 18.58 -1.65
N PRO A 114 47.56 18.44 -0.56
CA PRO A 114 48.86 19.11 -0.44
C PRO A 114 49.78 18.62 -1.56
N SER A 115 50.49 19.55 -2.20
CA SER A 115 51.49 19.26 -3.22
C SER A 115 52.62 18.44 -2.59
N LEU A 116 53.00 17.33 -3.23
CA LEU A 116 54.12 16.45 -2.82
C LEU A 116 55.51 17.13 -2.90
N GLU A 117 55.56 18.46 -2.97
CA GLU A 117 56.78 19.28 -2.99
C GLU A 117 57.13 19.87 -1.61
N GLU A 118 56.32 19.63 -0.57
CA GLU A 118 56.58 20.13 0.80
C GLU A 118 57.21 19.07 1.75
N GLU A 119 57.60 17.89 1.26
CA GLU A 119 58.21 16.80 2.06
C GLU A 119 59.71 16.52 1.74
N GLU A 120 60.47 17.48 1.21
CA GLU A 120 61.95 17.45 1.23
C GLU A 120 62.56 18.34 2.32
#